data_AF-A0A935C5T8-F1
#
_entry.id   AF-A0A935C5T8-F1
#
_cell.length_a   1.000
_cell.length_b   1.000
_cell.length_c   1.000
_cell.angle_alpha   90.00
_cell.angle_beta   90.00
_cell.angle_gamma   90.00
#
_symmetry.space_group_name_H-M   'P 1'
#
loop_
_entity.id
_entity.type
_entity.pdbx_description
1 polymer ?
#
loop_
_entity_poly.entity_id
_entity_poly.type
_entity_poly.pdbx_seq_one_letter_code
_entity_poly.pdbx_strand_id
1 'polypeptide(L)'
;MENSIIERIVVDSLLRLDKRIVIPIRSNPYKTGQDVMRILQSHPEIFYVIDFKLVPSKTSTLIIPHYAYDVNTIKQYSFECKSEIEHILSKISKESNNYNKALAIHDILINKISYSKINDRESHTILAPLIQNRAVCEGYAKLYSYLLNLSGIKAMVVNGRAYNVHNQSDEKHSWNMINIDNSWNHVDVTFDATINVDRIPRYDYFCIPNEWILLDHTYNVSEYPISIAKEFSFYERNNLVMTTRKKLRLFLTKGILSGKDVFVFKLPYSAPENGLEKKVSLELETVLTEIGLSVEYTVNYNLKQRVFQISFN
;
A
#
# COMPACT_ATOMS: atom_id res chain seq x y z
N MET A 1 -20.35 -8.36 -19.27
CA MET A 1 -21.74 -8.83 -19.09
C MET A 1 -21.79 -10.21 -18.43
N GLU A 2 -21.07 -11.23 -18.93
CA GLU A 2 -21.08 -12.56 -18.29
C GLU A 2 -20.29 -12.61 -16.97
N ASN A 3 -19.07 -12.05 -16.94
CA ASN A 3 -18.26 -11.96 -15.71
C ASN A 3 -18.98 -11.20 -14.58
N SER A 4 -19.74 -10.15 -14.90
CA SER A 4 -20.51 -9.37 -13.92
C SER A 4 -21.70 -10.14 -13.33
N ILE A 5 -22.23 -11.15 -14.04
CA ILE A 5 -23.31 -12.00 -13.52
C ILE A 5 -22.74 -13.05 -12.56
N ILE A 6 -21.62 -13.69 -12.94
CA ILE A 6 -20.89 -14.65 -12.10
C ILE A 6 -20.46 -13.98 -10.79
N GLU A 7 -19.82 -12.81 -10.89
CA GLU A 7 -19.39 -12.01 -9.73
C GLU A 7 -20.56 -11.73 -8.80
N ARG A 8 -21.68 -11.20 -9.31
CA ARG A 8 -22.86 -10.93 -8.50
C ARG A 8 -23.39 -12.18 -7.80
N ILE A 9 -23.55 -13.30 -8.52
CA ILE A 9 -24.05 -14.56 -7.93
C ILE A 9 -23.13 -15.02 -6.79
N VAL A 10 -21.82 -15.01 -7.02
CA VAL A 10 -20.83 -15.47 -6.04
C VAL A 10 -20.82 -14.55 -4.82
N VAL A 11 -20.69 -13.24 -5.03
CA VAL A 11 -20.65 -12.24 -3.95
C VAL A 11 -21.92 -12.27 -3.12
N ASP A 12 -23.09 -12.16 -3.76
CA ASP A 12 -24.38 -12.15 -3.04
C ASP A 12 -24.57 -13.43 -2.22
N SER A 13 -24.14 -14.58 -2.74
CA SER A 13 -24.27 -15.87 -2.05
C SER A 13 -23.28 -16.02 -0.89
N LEU A 14 -22.04 -15.54 -1.06
CA LEU A 14 -21.04 -15.55 -0.01
C LEU A 14 -21.37 -14.56 1.12
N LEU A 15 -21.99 -13.42 0.81
CA LEU A 15 -22.50 -12.47 1.81
C LEU A 15 -23.68 -13.06 2.62
N ARG A 16 -24.49 -13.95 2.01
CA ARG A 16 -25.52 -14.74 2.71
C ARG A 16 -24.98 -15.97 3.45
N LEU A 17 -23.69 -16.27 3.29
CA LEU A 17 -23.03 -17.48 3.85
C LEU A 17 -23.62 -18.79 3.29
N ASP A 18 -24.02 -18.77 2.02
CA ASP A 18 -24.58 -19.94 1.33
C ASP A 18 -23.53 -21.05 1.23
N LYS A 19 -23.84 -22.23 1.75
CA LYS A 19 -22.95 -23.41 1.71
C LYS A 19 -22.80 -24.02 0.31
N ARG A 20 -23.65 -23.61 -0.64
CA ARG A 20 -23.76 -24.15 -2.00
C ARG A 20 -24.19 -23.04 -2.95
N ILE A 21 -23.34 -22.71 -3.92
CA ILE A 21 -23.58 -21.64 -4.88
C ILE A 21 -23.62 -22.24 -6.28
N VAL A 22 -24.73 -22.09 -6.99
CA VAL A 22 -24.90 -22.64 -8.33
C VAL A 22 -24.64 -21.55 -9.36
N ILE A 23 -23.64 -21.75 -10.21
CA ILE A 23 -23.41 -20.90 -11.37
C ILE A 23 -24.07 -21.55 -12.59
N PRO A 24 -25.13 -20.95 -13.17
CA PRO A 24 -25.97 -21.55 -14.21
C PRO A 24 -25.33 -21.51 -15.61
N ILE A 25 -24.01 -21.40 -15.69
CA ILE A 25 -23.25 -21.27 -16.92
C ILE A 25 -22.30 -22.46 -17.01
N ARG A 26 -22.29 -23.15 -18.17
CA ARG A 26 -21.29 -24.17 -18.48
C ARG A 26 -19.94 -23.50 -18.72
N SER A 27 -19.22 -23.22 -17.65
CA SER A 27 -17.84 -22.76 -17.72
C SER A 27 -16.89 -23.92 -17.39
N ASN A 28 -15.74 -23.95 -18.06
CA ASN A 28 -14.62 -24.81 -17.69
C ASN A 28 -14.36 -24.65 -16.17
N PRO A 29 -14.34 -25.73 -15.36
CA PRO A 29 -14.14 -25.63 -13.91
C PRO A 29 -12.88 -24.85 -13.54
N TYR A 30 -11.80 -24.99 -14.33
CA TYR A 30 -10.58 -24.24 -14.13
C TYR A 30 -10.80 -22.73 -14.27
N LYS A 31 -11.53 -22.32 -15.32
CA LYS A 31 -11.90 -20.91 -15.54
C LYS A 31 -12.79 -20.40 -14.41
N THR A 32 -13.80 -21.17 -13.99
CA THR A 32 -14.64 -20.82 -12.84
C THR A 32 -13.83 -20.61 -11.58
N GLY A 33 -12.86 -21.50 -11.31
CA GLY A 33 -11.99 -21.35 -10.15
C GLY A 33 -11.18 -20.06 -10.21
N GLN A 34 -10.58 -19.74 -11.36
CA GLN A 34 -9.86 -18.47 -11.54
C GLN A 34 -10.78 -17.25 -11.39
N ASP A 35 -12.01 -17.33 -11.90
CA ASP A 35 -13.00 -16.26 -11.78
C ASP A 35 -13.38 -16.02 -10.31
N VAL A 36 -13.67 -17.09 -9.55
CA VAL A 36 -13.97 -17.01 -8.10
C VAL A 36 -12.79 -16.46 -7.32
N MET A 37 -11.55 -16.88 -7.61
CA MET A 37 -10.35 -16.34 -6.96
C MET A 37 -10.18 -14.84 -7.24
N ARG A 38 -10.42 -14.40 -8.47
CA ARG A 38 -10.38 -12.96 -8.83
C ARG A 38 -11.48 -12.17 -8.11
N ILE A 39 -12.69 -12.73 -7.99
CA ILE A 39 -13.79 -12.13 -7.23
C ILE A 39 -13.41 -11.98 -5.75
N LEU A 40 -12.83 -13.01 -5.12
CA LEU A 40 -12.40 -12.92 -3.72
C LEU A 40 -11.27 -11.89 -3.51
N GLN A 41 -10.43 -11.68 -4.51
CA GLN A 41 -9.41 -10.62 -4.49
C GLN A 41 -10.00 -9.22 -4.63
N SER A 42 -11.07 -9.03 -5.41
CA SER A 42 -11.76 -7.74 -5.56
C SER A 42 -12.77 -7.45 -4.43
N HIS A 43 -13.18 -8.48 -3.67
CA HIS A 43 -14.11 -8.39 -2.54
C HIS A 43 -13.46 -8.82 -1.21
N PRO A 44 -12.45 -8.06 -0.72
CA PRO A 44 -11.73 -8.43 0.49
C PRO A 44 -12.58 -8.41 1.77
N GLU A 45 -13.78 -7.81 1.74
CA GLU A 45 -14.80 -7.92 2.79
C GLU A 45 -15.26 -9.37 3.04
N ILE A 46 -15.06 -10.25 2.06
CA ILE A 46 -15.29 -11.70 2.16
C ILE A 46 -14.01 -12.39 2.66
N PHE A 47 -13.42 -11.88 3.75
CA PHE A 47 -12.17 -12.38 4.33
C PHE A 47 -12.28 -13.80 4.93
N TYR A 48 -13.49 -14.35 5.02
CA TYR A 48 -13.79 -15.59 5.74
C TYR A 48 -13.87 -16.84 4.85
N VAL A 49 -13.65 -16.72 3.53
CA VAL A 49 -13.53 -17.88 2.63
C VAL A 49 -12.05 -18.31 2.55
N ILE A 50 -11.75 -19.56 2.90
CA ILE A 50 -10.37 -20.10 2.85
C ILE A 50 -10.08 -20.65 1.46
N ASP A 51 -10.96 -21.53 0.98
CA ASP A 51 -10.90 -22.18 -0.31
C ASP A 51 -12.33 -22.61 -0.69
N PHE A 52 -12.46 -23.29 -1.82
CA PHE A 52 -13.74 -23.79 -2.31
C PHE A 52 -13.55 -25.05 -3.15
N LYS A 53 -14.56 -25.91 -3.16
CA LYS A 53 -14.66 -27.04 -4.08
C LYS A 53 -15.55 -26.68 -5.26
N LEU A 54 -15.17 -27.15 -6.44
CA LEU A 54 -15.95 -27.04 -7.67
C LEU A 54 -16.50 -28.41 -8.06
N VAL A 55 -17.82 -28.49 -8.24
CA VAL A 55 -18.51 -29.70 -8.69
C VAL A 55 -19.25 -29.35 -9.99
N PRO A 56 -18.65 -29.64 -11.17
CA PRO A 56 -19.28 -29.34 -12.44
C PRO A 56 -20.40 -30.31 -12.79
N SER A 57 -21.39 -29.81 -13.53
CA SER A 57 -22.51 -30.57 -14.11
C SER A 57 -22.64 -30.27 -15.61
N LYS A 58 -23.63 -30.87 -16.28
CA LYS A 58 -23.90 -30.61 -17.71
C LYS A 58 -24.33 -29.16 -17.98
N THR A 59 -24.96 -28.50 -17.02
CA THR A 59 -25.63 -27.20 -17.19
C THR A 59 -25.16 -26.13 -16.20
N SER A 60 -24.34 -26.48 -15.22
CA SER A 60 -23.93 -25.58 -14.15
C SER A 60 -22.62 -26.03 -13.49
N THR A 61 -22.02 -25.14 -12.71
CA THR A 61 -20.96 -25.48 -11.76
C THR A 61 -21.42 -25.13 -10.35
N LEU A 62 -21.38 -26.11 -9.44
CA LEU A 62 -21.62 -25.90 -8.02
C LEU A 62 -20.31 -25.52 -7.32
N ILE A 63 -20.33 -24.42 -6.59
CA ILE A 63 -19.25 -23.98 -5.70
C ILE A 63 -19.64 -24.32 -4.27
N ILE A 64 -18.74 -24.96 -3.53
CA ILE A 64 -18.89 -25.25 -2.11
C ILE A 64 -17.77 -24.52 -1.38
N PRO A 65 -18.03 -23.33 -0.80
CA PRO A 65 -17.03 -22.59 -0.05
C PRO A 65 -16.71 -23.30 1.26
N HIS A 66 -15.46 -23.24 1.69
CA HIS A 66 -15.10 -23.55 3.07
C HIS A 66 -14.82 -22.26 3.83
N TYR A 67 -15.56 -22.07 4.92
CA TYR A 67 -15.47 -20.89 5.75
C TYR A 67 -14.48 -21.08 6.90
N ALA A 68 -13.72 -20.02 7.21
CA ALA A 68 -12.73 -20.02 8.28
C ALA A 68 -13.32 -20.05 9.68
N TYR A 69 -14.56 -19.61 9.83
CA TYR A 69 -15.24 -19.47 11.12
C TYR A 69 -16.69 -19.95 11.01
N ASP A 70 -17.35 -20.14 12.17
CA ASP A 70 -18.78 -20.37 12.22
C ASP A 70 -19.58 -19.08 11.87
N VAL A 71 -20.88 -19.26 11.58
CA VAL A 71 -21.75 -18.18 11.12
C VAL A 71 -21.83 -16.99 12.10
N ASN A 72 -21.80 -17.24 13.41
CA ASN A 72 -21.92 -16.17 14.39
C ASN A 72 -20.62 -15.36 14.44
N THR A 73 -19.48 -16.04 14.44
CA THR A 73 -18.16 -15.39 14.39
C THR A 73 -17.97 -14.57 13.11
N ILE A 74 -18.40 -15.08 11.94
CA ILE A 74 -18.35 -14.31 10.68
C ILE A 74 -19.18 -13.04 10.81
N LYS A 75 -20.43 -13.15 11.28
CA LYS A 75 -21.31 -11.99 11.44
C LYS A 75 -20.73 -10.94 12.39
N GLN A 76 -20.15 -11.37 13.50
CA GLN A 76 -19.50 -10.49 14.46
C GLN A 76 -18.32 -9.75 13.80
N TYR A 77 -17.36 -10.46 13.22
CA TYR A 77 -16.21 -9.84 12.58
C TYR A 77 -16.59 -8.97 11.38
N SER A 78 -17.58 -9.36 10.58
CA SER A 78 -18.08 -8.52 9.49
C SER A 78 -18.69 -7.22 10.01
N PHE A 79 -19.40 -7.25 11.15
CA PHE A 79 -19.94 -6.05 11.79
C PHE A 79 -18.82 -5.14 12.31
N GLU A 80 -17.85 -5.69 13.03
CA GLU A 80 -16.72 -4.93 13.58
C GLU A 80 -15.87 -4.31 12.46
N CYS A 81 -15.54 -5.07 11.41
CA CYS A 81 -14.82 -4.57 10.24
C CYS A 81 -15.57 -3.43 9.57
N LYS A 82 -16.89 -3.59 9.36
CA LYS A 82 -17.73 -2.55 8.75
C LYS A 82 -17.74 -1.27 9.59
N SER A 83 -17.91 -1.38 10.91
CA SER A 83 -17.89 -0.23 11.81
C SER A 83 -16.56 0.52 11.75
N GLU A 84 -15.45 -0.21 11.70
CA GLU A 84 -14.12 0.42 11.63
C GLU A 84 -13.85 1.06 10.26
N ILE A 85 -14.30 0.44 9.17
CA ILE A 85 -14.26 1.03 7.83
C ILE A 85 -15.05 2.34 7.81
N GLU A 86 -16.29 2.34 8.31
CA GLU A 86 -17.12 3.55 8.40
C GLU A 86 -16.45 4.64 9.25
N HIS A 87 -15.80 4.25 10.36
CA HIS A 87 -15.02 5.17 11.18
C HIS A 87 -13.85 5.80 10.40
N ILE A 88 -13.06 5.02 9.66
CA ILE A 88 -11.96 5.53 8.83
C ILE A 88 -12.50 6.46 7.75
N LEU A 89 -13.53 6.04 7.01
CA LEU A 89 -14.13 6.84 5.95
C LEU A 89 -14.73 8.16 6.45
N SER A 90 -15.24 8.18 7.69
CA SER A 90 -15.76 9.41 8.32
C SER A 90 -14.68 10.48 8.51
N LYS A 91 -13.40 10.09 8.71
CA LYS A 91 -12.28 11.02 8.90
C LYS A 91 -11.91 11.77 7.63
N ILE A 92 -12.26 11.23 6.46
CA ILE A 92 -11.92 11.79 5.15
C ILE A 92 -13.14 12.32 4.38
N SER A 93 -14.34 12.26 4.97
CA SER A 93 -15.59 12.51 4.26
C SER A 93 -15.73 13.93 3.69
N LYS A 94 -15.01 14.90 4.27
CA LYS A 94 -14.99 16.30 3.83
C LYS A 94 -13.91 16.61 2.80
N GLU A 95 -12.94 15.73 2.59
CA GLU A 95 -11.91 15.93 1.58
C GLU A 95 -12.52 15.63 0.21
N SER A 96 -12.40 16.56 -0.75
CA SER A 96 -12.90 16.38 -2.11
C SER A 96 -11.81 15.95 -3.09
N ASN A 97 -10.56 16.25 -2.77
CA ASN A 97 -9.42 15.96 -3.61
C ASN A 97 -8.98 14.49 -3.46
N ASN A 98 -8.97 13.75 -4.56
CA ASN A 98 -8.65 12.31 -4.55
C ASN A 98 -7.22 12.03 -4.06
N TYR A 99 -6.26 12.89 -4.38
CA TYR A 99 -4.88 12.74 -3.89
C TYR A 99 -4.82 12.84 -2.36
N ASN A 100 -5.45 13.89 -1.80
CA ASN A 100 -5.48 14.11 -0.36
C ASN A 100 -6.27 13.01 0.37
N LYS A 101 -7.39 12.52 -0.20
CA LYS A 101 -8.10 11.35 0.36
C LYS A 101 -7.19 10.13 0.43
N ALA A 102 -6.48 9.83 -0.66
CA ALA A 102 -5.58 8.70 -0.71
C ALA A 102 -4.45 8.83 0.32
N LEU A 103 -3.86 10.03 0.42
CA LEU A 103 -2.82 10.33 1.40
C LEU A 103 -3.35 10.21 2.85
N ALA A 104 -4.55 10.71 3.13
CA ALA A 104 -5.15 10.63 4.46
C ALA A 104 -5.46 9.18 4.86
N ILE A 105 -5.97 8.35 3.94
CA ILE A 105 -6.15 6.91 4.20
C ILE A 105 -4.78 6.27 4.45
N HIS A 106 -3.79 6.55 3.61
CA HIS A 106 -2.42 6.05 3.78
C HIS A 106 -1.88 6.38 5.17
N ASP A 107 -1.96 7.65 5.59
CA ASP A 107 -1.52 8.13 6.89
C ASP A 107 -2.23 7.44 8.06
N ILE A 108 -3.54 7.19 7.92
CA ILE A 108 -4.29 6.43 8.93
C ILE A 108 -3.74 5.00 9.03
N LEU A 109 -3.48 4.33 7.90
CA LEU A 109 -3.00 2.95 7.89
C LEU A 109 -1.58 2.81 8.45
N ILE A 110 -0.64 3.68 8.06
CA ILE A 110 0.75 3.61 8.56
C ILE A 110 0.83 3.88 10.06
N ASN A 111 -0.06 4.72 10.61
CA ASN A 111 -0.08 5.04 12.04
C ASN A 111 -0.83 3.99 12.86
N LYS A 112 -1.85 3.35 12.27
CA LYS A 112 -2.71 2.39 12.96
C LYS A 112 -2.12 0.99 12.97
N ILE A 113 -1.52 0.54 11.87
CA ILE A 113 -1.21 -0.86 11.64
C ILE A 113 0.29 -1.10 11.82
N SER A 114 0.64 -2.13 12.59
CA SER A 114 2.01 -2.64 12.71
C SER A 114 2.26 -3.82 11.77
N TYR A 115 3.46 -3.91 11.20
CA TYR A 115 3.82 -5.05 10.38
C TYR A 115 3.84 -6.35 11.19
N SER A 116 3.06 -7.34 10.77
CA SER A 116 2.90 -8.61 11.48
C SER A 116 4.12 -9.51 11.26
N LYS A 117 4.65 -10.05 12.36
CA LYS A 117 5.67 -11.13 12.34
C LYS A 117 5.05 -12.52 12.58
N ILE A 118 3.73 -12.57 12.73
CA ILE A 118 2.98 -13.80 12.96
C ILE A 118 2.63 -14.41 11.61
N ASN A 119 2.92 -15.70 11.44
CA ASN A 119 2.54 -16.45 10.25
C ASN A 119 1.11 -16.97 10.40
N ASP A 120 0.12 -16.10 10.14
CA ASP A 120 -1.30 -16.44 10.21
C ASP A 120 -2.09 -15.90 9.02
N ARG A 121 -3.22 -16.56 8.72
CA ARG A 121 -4.10 -16.22 7.60
C ARG A 121 -4.68 -14.81 7.73
N GLU A 122 -4.99 -14.38 8.95
CA GLU A 122 -5.70 -13.12 9.19
C GLU A 122 -4.88 -11.90 8.76
N SER A 123 -3.55 -11.95 8.94
CA SER A 123 -2.61 -10.90 8.49
C SER A 123 -2.65 -10.63 6.98
N HIS A 124 -3.13 -11.60 6.18
CA HIS A 124 -3.26 -11.52 4.73
C HIS A 124 -4.65 -11.02 4.27
N THR A 125 -5.53 -10.68 5.22
CA THR A 125 -6.90 -10.22 4.96
C THR A 125 -7.10 -8.81 5.51
N ILE A 126 -8.30 -8.24 5.32
CA ILE A 126 -8.64 -6.95 5.95
C ILE A 126 -8.99 -7.09 7.44
N LEU A 127 -9.21 -8.31 7.94
CA LEU A 127 -9.64 -8.55 9.32
C LEU A 127 -8.59 -8.10 10.34
N ALA A 128 -7.36 -8.63 10.23
CA ALA A 128 -6.28 -8.30 11.15
C ALA A 128 -5.92 -6.79 11.16
N PRO A 129 -5.78 -6.08 10.02
CA PRO A 129 -5.47 -4.66 10.07
C PRO A 129 -6.61 -3.81 10.63
N LEU A 130 -7.88 -4.21 10.47
CA LEU A 130 -9.02 -3.48 11.02
C LEU A 130 -9.19 -3.70 12.52
N ILE A 131 -9.11 -4.95 12.98
CA ILE A 131 -9.47 -5.36 14.35
C ILE A 131 -8.26 -5.49 15.27
N GLN A 132 -7.14 -5.99 14.74
CA GLN A 132 -5.96 -6.35 15.53
C GLN A 132 -4.79 -5.38 15.30
N ASN A 133 -4.98 -4.36 14.45
CA ASN A 133 -3.96 -3.35 14.13
C ASN A 133 -2.64 -3.96 13.64
N ARG A 134 -2.70 -5.09 12.93
CA ARG A 134 -1.53 -5.74 12.34
C ARG A 134 -1.83 -6.33 10.97
N ALA A 135 -0.85 -6.34 10.08
CA ALA A 135 -0.96 -7.00 8.78
C ALA A 135 0.42 -7.30 8.18
N VAL A 136 0.46 -8.22 7.23
CA VAL A 136 1.57 -8.30 6.25
C VAL A 136 1.20 -7.52 5.00
N CYS A 137 2.09 -7.47 4.00
CA CYS A 137 1.92 -6.67 2.78
C CYS A 137 0.56 -6.84 2.09
N GLU A 138 0.08 -8.08 1.97
CA GLU A 138 -1.22 -8.37 1.36
C GLU A 138 -2.40 -7.77 2.13
N GLY A 139 -2.36 -7.78 3.47
CA GLY A 139 -3.40 -7.18 4.31
C GLY A 139 -3.44 -5.65 4.18
N TYR A 140 -2.28 -4.99 4.16
CA TYR A 140 -2.17 -3.56 3.87
C TYR A 140 -2.74 -3.25 2.48
N ALA A 141 -2.31 -3.97 1.46
CA ALA A 141 -2.70 -3.71 0.08
C ALA A 141 -4.20 -3.89 -0.16
N LYS A 142 -4.80 -4.96 0.39
CA LYS A 142 -6.24 -5.20 0.32
C LYS A 142 -7.02 -4.10 1.03
N LEU A 143 -6.65 -3.75 2.27
CA LEU A 143 -7.38 -2.72 3.01
C LEU A 143 -7.28 -1.35 2.34
N TYR A 144 -6.09 -0.95 1.88
CA TYR A 144 -5.89 0.33 1.23
C TYR A 144 -6.72 0.46 -0.05
N SER A 145 -6.62 -0.53 -0.96
CA SER A 145 -7.43 -0.52 -2.19
C SER A 145 -8.93 -0.56 -1.91
N TYR A 146 -9.37 -1.30 -0.89
CA TYR A 146 -10.78 -1.36 -0.52
C TYR A 146 -11.31 -0.01 -0.03
N LEU A 147 -10.60 0.65 0.90
CA LEU A 147 -10.98 1.97 1.41
C LEU A 147 -10.99 3.03 0.31
N LEU A 148 -10.04 2.98 -0.62
CA LEU A 148 -9.99 3.87 -1.79
C LEU A 148 -11.18 3.65 -2.72
N ASN A 149 -11.49 2.40 -3.05
CA ASN A 149 -12.62 2.07 -3.92
C ASN A 149 -13.96 2.51 -3.29
N LEU A 150 -14.15 2.30 -1.98
CA LEU A 150 -15.30 2.83 -1.24
C LEU A 150 -15.37 4.37 -1.24
N SER A 151 -14.23 5.04 -1.38
CA SER A 151 -14.10 6.50 -1.46
C SER A 151 -14.23 7.06 -2.88
N GLY A 152 -14.49 6.20 -3.88
CA GLY A 152 -14.62 6.56 -5.29
C GLY A 152 -13.30 6.66 -6.07
N ILE A 153 -12.19 6.23 -5.49
CA ILE A 153 -10.86 6.22 -6.12
C ILE A 153 -10.58 4.81 -6.62
N LYS A 154 -10.42 4.64 -7.94
CA LYS A 154 -10.10 3.33 -8.51
C LYS A 154 -8.74 2.87 -8.01
N ALA A 155 -8.72 1.72 -7.34
CA ALA A 155 -7.52 1.11 -6.79
C ALA A 155 -7.52 -0.40 -6.97
N MET A 156 -6.33 -0.98 -7.14
CA MET A 156 -6.13 -2.42 -7.25
C MET A 156 -4.88 -2.87 -6.50
N VAL A 157 -4.86 -4.14 -6.13
CA VAL A 157 -3.68 -4.81 -5.58
C VAL A 157 -2.79 -5.25 -6.74
N VAL A 158 -1.50 -4.94 -6.66
CA VAL A 158 -0.46 -5.49 -7.53
C VAL A 158 0.20 -6.63 -6.80
N ASN A 159 0.34 -7.77 -7.48
CA ASN A 159 1.09 -8.92 -6.97
C ASN A 159 2.40 -9.07 -7.74
N GLY A 160 3.49 -9.20 -7.00
CA GLY A 160 4.82 -9.28 -7.58
C GLY A 160 5.85 -9.74 -6.56
N ARG A 161 7.06 -9.19 -6.67
CA ARG A 161 8.14 -9.39 -5.71
C ARG A 161 8.78 -8.06 -5.36
N ALA A 162 9.35 -7.97 -4.17
CA ALA A 162 10.14 -6.82 -3.75
C ALA A 162 11.43 -7.27 -3.07
N TYR A 163 12.49 -6.47 -3.24
CA TYR A 163 13.78 -6.73 -2.62
C TYR A 163 13.71 -6.46 -1.11
N ASN A 164 13.88 -7.51 -0.32
CA ASN A 164 13.96 -7.39 1.14
C ASN A 164 15.42 -7.14 1.55
N VAL A 165 15.69 -5.94 2.08
CA VAL A 165 17.04 -5.56 2.52
C VAL A 165 17.55 -6.38 3.71
N HIS A 166 16.66 -6.91 4.56
CA HIS A 166 17.02 -7.73 5.72
C HIS A 166 17.44 -9.14 5.30
N ASN A 167 16.69 -9.74 4.37
CA ASN A 167 16.93 -11.10 3.89
C ASN A 167 17.74 -11.17 2.59
N GLN A 168 18.18 -10.01 2.08
CA GLN A 168 18.96 -9.83 0.86
C GLN A 168 18.41 -10.62 -0.35
N SER A 169 17.09 -10.72 -0.46
CA SER A 169 16.43 -11.53 -1.49
C SER A 169 15.07 -10.98 -1.89
N ASP A 170 14.63 -11.34 -3.09
CA ASP A 170 13.31 -10.98 -3.59
C ASP A 170 12.24 -11.88 -2.96
N GLU A 171 11.31 -11.28 -2.24
CA GLU A 171 10.19 -11.99 -1.61
C GLU A 171 8.88 -11.68 -2.33
N LYS A 172 7.90 -12.58 -2.23
CA LYS A 172 6.55 -12.29 -2.75
C LYS A 172 6.02 -11.06 -2.02
N HIS A 173 5.48 -10.13 -2.77
CA HIS A 173 5.02 -8.87 -2.22
C HIS A 173 3.73 -8.41 -2.89
N SER A 174 2.94 -7.65 -2.14
CA SER A 174 1.69 -7.06 -2.60
C SER A 174 1.63 -5.59 -2.20
N TRP A 175 1.33 -4.73 -3.16
CA TRP A 175 1.17 -3.28 -2.99
C TRP A 175 0.00 -2.80 -3.86
N ASN A 176 -0.11 -1.51 -4.13
CA ASN A 176 -1.24 -0.95 -4.86
C ASN A 176 -0.86 -0.15 -6.11
N MET A 177 -1.81 -0.12 -7.05
CA MET A 177 -1.92 0.94 -8.04
C MET A 177 -3.24 1.69 -7.83
N ILE A 178 -3.17 3.01 -7.88
CA ILE A 178 -4.31 3.90 -7.63
C ILE A 178 -4.43 4.92 -8.77
N ASN A 179 -5.66 5.27 -9.13
CA ASN A 179 -5.94 6.26 -10.16
C ASN A 179 -6.25 7.63 -9.53
N ILE A 180 -5.33 8.58 -9.69
CA ILE A 180 -5.51 9.98 -9.29
C ILE A 180 -5.63 10.80 -10.57
N ASP A 181 -6.78 11.45 -10.76
CA ASP A 181 -7.06 12.35 -11.89
C ASP A 181 -6.74 11.72 -13.26
N ASN A 182 -7.18 10.48 -13.48
CA ASN A 182 -6.91 9.65 -14.67
C ASN A 182 -5.46 9.18 -14.85
N SER A 183 -4.57 9.47 -13.91
CA SER A 183 -3.20 8.95 -13.88
C SER A 183 -3.08 7.79 -12.90
N TRP A 184 -2.55 6.65 -13.34
CA TRP A 184 -2.24 5.54 -12.46
C TRP A 184 -0.90 5.75 -11.78
N ASN A 185 -0.82 5.46 -10.48
CA ASN A 185 0.37 5.62 -9.66
C ASN A 185 0.54 4.42 -8.73
N HIS A 186 1.78 4.02 -8.45
CA HIS A 186 2.06 3.00 -7.45
C HIS A 186 2.02 3.59 -6.04
N VAL A 187 1.50 2.82 -5.10
CA VAL A 187 1.57 3.10 -3.65
C VAL A 187 1.93 1.82 -2.93
N ASP A 188 2.97 1.87 -2.09
CA ASP A 188 3.28 0.79 -1.17
C ASP A 188 3.24 1.27 0.28
N VAL A 189 2.05 1.13 0.88
CA VAL A 189 1.78 1.47 2.28
C VAL A 189 2.66 0.65 3.23
N THR A 190 3.03 -0.58 2.84
CA THR A 190 3.81 -1.48 3.70
C THR A 190 5.25 -0.99 3.83
N PHE A 191 5.87 -0.66 2.71
CA PHE A 191 7.24 -0.15 2.71
C PHE A 191 7.30 1.23 3.36
N ASP A 192 6.34 2.11 3.09
CA ASP A 192 6.24 3.42 3.78
C ASP A 192 5.97 3.26 5.29
N ALA A 193 5.18 2.27 5.73
CA ALA A 193 4.96 2.02 7.16
C ALA A 193 6.21 1.48 7.88
N THR A 194 6.99 0.62 7.24
CA THR A 194 8.10 -0.11 7.86
C THR A 194 9.43 0.64 7.79
N ILE A 195 9.56 1.61 6.89
CA ILE A 195 10.77 2.44 6.76
C ILE A 195 10.81 3.65 7.71
N ASN A 196 9.68 3.96 8.36
CA ASN A 196 9.58 5.05 9.31
C ASN A 196 10.47 4.77 10.52
N VAL A 197 11.41 5.68 10.78
CA VAL A 197 12.22 5.69 12.00
C VAL A 197 11.67 6.77 12.93
N ASP A 198 11.55 6.46 14.22
CA ASP A 198 11.02 7.35 15.26
C ASP A 198 9.60 7.88 15.00
N ARG A 199 8.77 7.10 14.30
CA ARG A 199 7.39 7.46 13.90
C ARG A 199 7.30 8.72 13.03
N ILE A 200 8.39 9.12 12.39
CA ILE A 200 8.40 10.20 11.39
C ILE A 200 7.84 9.62 10.09
N PRO A 201 6.73 10.17 9.53
CA PRO A 201 6.16 9.67 8.29
C PRO A 201 7.09 9.86 7.10
N ARG A 202 7.23 8.79 6.33
CA ARG A 202 7.91 8.77 5.04
C ARG A 202 6.94 8.31 3.95
N TYR A 203 7.18 8.83 2.75
CA TYR A 203 6.32 8.71 1.59
C TYR A 203 7.13 8.28 0.36
N ASP A 204 8.08 7.38 0.60
CA ASP A 204 9.07 6.91 -0.37
C ASP A 204 8.41 6.23 -1.56
N TYR A 205 7.28 5.56 -1.32
CA TYR A 205 6.53 4.80 -2.31
C TYR A 205 5.14 5.39 -2.60
N PHE A 206 4.81 6.57 -2.06
CA PHE A 206 3.51 7.19 -2.29
C PHE A 206 3.41 7.89 -3.65
N CYS A 207 2.56 7.34 -4.52
CA CYS A 207 2.24 7.81 -5.86
C CYS A 207 3.46 7.89 -6.81
N ILE A 208 4.30 6.86 -6.82
CA ILE A 208 5.50 6.82 -7.66
C ILE A 208 5.22 6.15 -9.03
N PRO A 209 5.96 6.50 -10.10
CA PRO A 209 5.79 5.90 -11.42
C PRO A 209 6.43 4.52 -11.56
N ASN A 210 6.15 3.82 -12.66
CA ASN A 210 6.75 2.51 -13.00
C ASN A 210 8.27 2.55 -12.94
N GLU A 211 8.90 3.61 -13.47
CA GLU A 211 10.36 3.77 -13.47
C GLU A 211 10.97 3.66 -12.06
N TRP A 212 10.25 4.12 -11.03
CA TRP A 212 10.77 4.20 -9.66
C TRP A 212 10.42 2.98 -8.82
N ILE A 213 9.22 2.41 -9.00
CA ILE A 213 8.85 1.17 -8.29
C ILE A 213 9.71 0.01 -8.79
N LEU A 214 10.08 -0.02 -10.07
CA LEU A 214 10.87 -1.11 -10.67
C LEU A 214 12.34 -1.14 -10.23
N LEU A 215 12.78 -0.18 -9.40
CA LEU A 215 14.13 -0.17 -8.84
C LEU A 215 14.35 -1.23 -7.76
N ASP A 216 13.27 -1.64 -7.09
CA ASP A 216 13.26 -2.63 -6.01
C ASP A 216 12.02 -3.53 -6.00
N HIS A 217 11.09 -3.34 -6.93
CA HIS A 217 9.94 -4.23 -7.16
C HIS A 217 9.96 -4.85 -8.56
N THR A 218 9.35 -6.02 -8.70
CA THR A 218 9.11 -6.69 -9.99
C THR A 218 7.68 -7.21 -10.06
N TYR A 219 7.01 -7.02 -11.20
CA TYR A 219 5.66 -7.54 -11.46
C TYR A 219 5.45 -7.72 -12.96
N ASN A 220 4.39 -8.43 -13.35
CA ASN A 220 4.03 -8.55 -14.76
C ASN A 220 3.35 -7.26 -15.25
N VAL A 221 4.14 -6.34 -15.80
CA VAL A 221 3.67 -5.01 -16.26
C VAL A 221 2.51 -5.11 -17.25
N SER A 222 2.43 -6.18 -18.06
CA SER A 222 1.36 -6.35 -19.05
C SER A 222 -0.04 -6.58 -18.45
N GLU A 223 -0.13 -6.93 -17.17
CA GLU A 223 -1.39 -7.19 -16.46
C GLU A 223 -1.99 -5.94 -15.80
N TYR A 224 -1.24 -4.82 -15.76
CA TYR A 224 -1.63 -3.62 -15.00
C TYR A 224 -1.58 -2.35 -15.87
N PRO A 225 -2.28 -1.28 -15.47
CA PRO A 225 -2.16 0.01 -16.12
C PRO A 225 -0.74 0.57 -16.09
N ILE A 226 -0.41 1.46 -17.03
CA ILE A 226 0.90 2.12 -17.06
C ILE A 226 0.91 3.32 -16.12
N SER A 227 1.95 3.43 -15.28
CA SER A 227 2.22 4.60 -14.44
C SER A 227 3.48 5.34 -14.89
N ILE A 228 3.34 6.62 -15.26
CA ILE A 228 4.44 7.47 -15.77
C ILE A 228 4.57 8.82 -15.08
N ALA A 229 3.51 9.29 -14.42
CA ALA A 229 3.46 10.62 -13.83
C ALA A 229 4.36 10.69 -12.59
N LYS A 230 5.26 11.68 -12.56
CA LYS A 230 6.21 11.91 -11.45
C LYS A 230 5.67 12.94 -10.47
N GLU A 231 4.88 13.88 -10.97
CA GLU A 231 4.30 15.01 -10.27
C GLU A 231 3.30 14.64 -9.16
N PHE A 232 2.77 13.41 -9.17
CA PHE A 232 1.95 12.91 -8.08
C PHE A 232 2.77 12.34 -6.92
N SER A 233 4.04 11.98 -7.14
CA SER A 233 4.86 11.48 -6.03
C SER A 233 4.96 12.52 -4.93
N PHE A 234 4.93 12.08 -3.66
CA PHE A 234 4.82 12.99 -2.52
C PHE A 234 5.88 14.09 -2.52
N TYR A 235 7.15 13.72 -2.75
CA TYR A 235 8.25 14.69 -2.69
C TYR A 235 8.28 15.67 -3.88
N GLU A 236 7.85 15.25 -5.07
CA GLU A 236 7.71 16.17 -6.22
C GLU A 236 6.58 17.16 -5.97
N ARG A 237 5.41 16.66 -5.57
CA ARG A 237 4.21 17.48 -5.33
C ARG A 237 4.41 18.51 -4.21
N ASN A 238 5.18 18.15 -3.18
CA ASN A 238 5.49 19.02 -2.04
C ASN A 238 6.78 19.85 -2.22
N ASN A 239 7.40 19.85 -3.40
CA ASN A 239 8.64 20.58 -3.68
C ASN A 239 9.83 20.20 -2.75
N LEU A 240 9.84 18.95 -2.28
CA LEU A 240 10.85 18.37 -1.39
C LEU A 240 11.95 17.60 -2.14
N VAL A 241 12.01 17.72 -3.47
CA VAL A 241 13.14 17.22 -4.28
C VAL A 241 14.26 18.26 -4.32
N MET A 242 15.42 17.93 -3.77
CA MET A 242 16.60 18.80 -3.73
C MET A 242 17.43 18.63 -5.00
N THR A 243 16.97 19.28 -6.08
CA THR A 243 17.55 19.16 -7.42
C THR A 243 18.96 19.71 -7.58
N THR A 244 19.41 20.56 -6.66
CA THR A 244 20.76 21.14 -6.65
C THR A 244 21.33 21.16 -5.25
N ARG A 245 22.67 21.14 -5.15
CA ARG A 245 23.39 21.33 -3.89
C ARG A 245 22.96 22.63 -3.19
N LYS A 246 22.81 23.73 -3.94
CA LYS A 246 22.34 25.02 -3.39
C LYS A 246 20.95 24.92 -2.76
N LYS A 247 20.01 24.20 -3.40
CA LYS A 247 18.66 23.99 -2.87
C LYS A 247 18.70 23.17 -1.57
N LEU A 248 19.49 22.10 -1.53
CA LEU A 248 19.69 21.29 -0.33
C LEU A 248 20.22 22.13 0.83
N ARG A 249 21.32 22.87 0.61
CA ARG A 249 21.91 23.75 1.63
C ARG A 249 20.89 24.75 2.16
N LEU A 250 20.20 25.44 1.27
CA LEU A 250 19.20 26.44 1.67
C LEU A 250 18.07 25.83 2.50
N PHE A 251 17.61 24.63 2.12
CA PHE A 251 16.59 23.90 2.86
C PHE A 251 17.06 23.51 4.27
N LEU A 252 18.26 22.95 4.40
CA LEU A 252 18.87 22.59 5.69
C LEU A 252 19.10 23.83 6.55
N THR A 253 19.83 24.83 6.06
CA THR A 253 20.16 26.05 6.81
C THR A 253 18.91 26.77 7.30
N LYS A 254 17.90 26.97 6.46
CA LYS A 254 16.65 27.64 6.88
C LYS A 254 15.89 26.83 7.91
N GLY A 255 15.80 25.51 7.74
CA GLY A 255 15.12 24.67 8.73
C GLY A 255 15.83 24.68 10.08
N ILE A 256 17.17 24.54 10.09
CA ILE A 256 17.95 24.52 11.33
C ILE A 256 17.80 25.85 12.06
N LEU A 257 17.95 26.98 11.36
CA LEU A 257 17.81 28.32 11.96
C LEU A 257 16.37 28.63 12.42
N SER A 258 15.36 27.88 11.95
CA SER A 258 13.98 28.00 12.42
C SER A 258 13.62 27.00 13.53
N GLY A 259 14.60 26.24 14.04
CA GLY A 259 14.40 25.26 15.12
C GLY A 259 13.71 23.98 14.65
N LYS A 260 13.88 23.59 13.38
CA LYS A 260 13.36 22.32 12.87
C LYS A 260 14.30 21.18 13.24
N ASP A 261 13.77 20.15 13.90
CA ASP A 261 14.58 19.01 14.36
C ASP A 261 14.61 17.84 13.37
N VAL A 262 13.70 17.81 12.38
CA VAL A 262 13.55 16.70 11.43
C VAL A 262 13.44 17.19 10.00
N PHE A 263 14.21 16.57 9.10
CA PHE A 263 14.22 16.86 7.67
C PHE A 263 14.00 15.57 6.89
N VAL A 264 12.93 15.51 6.11
CA VAL A 264 12.72 14.45 5.11
C VAL A 264 12.69 15.08 3.73
N PHE A 265 13.54 14.59 2.84
CA PHE A 265 13.67 15.13 1.48
C PHE A 265 14.14 14.04 0.51
N LYS A 266 13.92 14.29 -0.78
CA LYS A 266 14.36 13.41 -1.87
C LYS A 266 15.47 14.07 -2.68
N LEU A 267 16.44 13.29 -3.14
CA LEU A 267 17.40 13.72 -4.16
C LEU A 267 16.93 13.25 -5.54
N PRO A 268 17.23 13.99 -6.63
CA PRO A 268 16.85 13.56 -7.97
C PRO A 268 17.57 12.26 -8.34
N TYR A 269 16.95 11.43 -9.20
CA TYR A 269 17.58 10.18 -9.68
C TYR A 269 18.83 10.40 -10.53
N SER A 270 19.07 11.62 -11.02
CA SER A 270 20.35 12.01 -11.63
C SER A 270 21.51 12.03 -10.63
N ALA A 271 21.23 12.05 -9.32
CA ALA A 271 22.23 11.83 -8.28
C ALA A 271 22.58 10.32 -8.21
N PRO A 272 23.86 9.95 -8.43
CA PRO A 272 24.28 8.55 -8.43
C PRO A 272 24.11 7.94 -7.04
N GLU A 273 23.64 6.68 -6.98
CA GLU A 273 23.42 5.94 -5.72
C GLU A 273 24.69 5.79 -4.89
N ASN A 274 25.82 5.55 -5.56
CA ASN A 274 27.06 5.15 -4.90
C ASN A 274 27.64 6.28 -4.04
N GLY A 275 27.75 6.00 -2.73
CA GLY A 275 28.28 6.91 -1.72
C GLY A 275 27.42 8.15 -1.50
N LEU A 276 26.13 8.12 -1.88
CA LEU A 276 25.25 9.27 -1.78
C LEU A 276 24.97 9.65 -0.33
N GLU A 277 24.83 8.67 0.55
CA GLU A 277 24.68 8.83 1.99
C GLU A 277 25.84 9.61 2.60
N LYS A 278 27.10 9.27 2.24
CA LYS A 278 28.29 9.99 2.71
C LYS A 278 28.32 11.43 2.23
N LYS A 279 27.90 11.67 0.98
CA LYS A 279 27.83 13.03 0.41
C LYS A 279 26.79 13.89 1.11
N VAL A 280 25.64 13.32 1.47
CA VAL A 280 24.60 14.02 2.24
C VAL A 280 25.11 14.36 3.64
N SER A 281 25.75 13.42 4.34
CA SER A 281 26.32 13.68 5.66
C SER A 281 27.40 14.76 5.63
N LEU A 282 28.33 14.70 4.67
CA LEU A 282 29.37 15.72 4.52
C LEU A 282 28.78 17.12 4.24
N GLU A 283 27.71 17.18 3.44
CA GLU A 283 27.04 18.44 3.14
C GLU A 283 26.36 19.02 4.39
N LEU A 284 25.73 18.17 5.19
CA LEU A 284 25.13 18.55 6.47
C LEU A 284 26.19 19.07 7.45
N GLU A 285 27.31 18.36 7.62
CA GLU A 285 28.44 18.77 8.47
C GLU A 285 28.99 20.14 8.04
N THR A 286 29.10 20.36 6.73
CA THR A 286 29.51 21.65 6.17
C THR A 286 28.52 22.76 6.56
N VAL A 287 27.21 22.51 6.43
CA VAL A 287 26.17 23.48 6.82
C VAL A 287 26.23 23.79 8.31
N LEU A 288 26.34 22.77 9.17
CA LEU A 288 26.43 22.92 10.62
C LEU A 288 27.66 23.75 11.03
N THR A 289 28.81 23.47 10.43
CA THR A 289 30.06 24.21 10.67
C THR A 289 29.92 25.68 10.28
N GLU A 290 29.33 25.98 9.12
CA GLU A 290 29.15 27.35 8.63
C GLU A 290 28.22 28.19 9.50
N ILE A 291 27.21 27.58 10.12
CA ILE A 291 26.29 28.26 11.04
C ILE A 291 26.80 28.23 12.50
N GLY A 292 27.95 27.62 12.76
CA GLY A 292 28.54 27.53 14.10
C GLY A 292 27.76 26.63 15.07
N LEU A 293 27.02 25.64 14.56
CA LEU A 293 26.25 24.72 15.38
C LEU A 293 26.97 23.37 15.50
N SER A 294 27.07 22.86 16.73
CA SER A 294 27.53 21.51 17.03
C SER A 294 26.40 20.77 17.73
N VAL A 295 25.82 19.79 17.05
CA VAL A 295 24.65 19.04 17.49
C VAL A 295 24.76 17.61 16.96
N GLU A 296 24.29 16.65 17.74
CA GLU A 296 24.21 15.26 17.29
C GLU A 296 23.04 15.07 16.32
N TYR A 297 23.24 14.22 15.33
CA TYR A 297 22.19 13.89 14.37
C TYR A 297 22.28 12.45 13.91
N THR A 298 21.16 11.95 13.39
CA THR A 298 21.07 10.66 12.70
C THR A 298 20.65 10.89 11.25
N VAL A 299 21.16 10.05 10.33
CA VAL A 299 20.78 10.06 8.92
C VAL A 299 20.25 8.68 8.55
N ASN A 300 18.94 8.61 8.31
CA ASN A 300 18.26 7.43 7.77
C ASN A 300 17.96 7.67 6.29
N TYR A 301 17.94 6.60 5.48
CA TYR A 301 17.75 6.76 4.05
C TYR A 301 17.14 5.53 3.38
N ASN A 302 16.50 5.78 2.24
CA ASN A 302 16.18 4.77 1.24
C ASN A 302 16.98 5.12 -0.01
N LEU A 303 18.08 4.41 -0.25
CA LEU A 303 18.92 4.71 -1.40
C LEU A 303 18.15 4.47 -2.70
N LYS A 304 17.38 3.38 -2.83
CA LYS A 304 16.61 3.09 -4.05
C LYS A 304 15.65 4.21 -4.41
N GLN A 305 14.96 4.77 -3.43
CA GLN A 305 14.06 5.91 -3.64
C GLN A 305 14.73 7.28 -3.46
N ARG A 306 16.04 7.34 -3.18
CA ARG A 306 16.82 8.58 -2.96
C ARG A 306 16.22 9.50 -1.88
N VAL A 307 15.54 8.93 -0.89
CA VAL A 307 14.95 9.68 0.22
C VAL A 307 15.87 9.62 1.42
N PHE A 308 16.03 10.76 2.09
CA PHE A 308 16.82 10.93 3.29
C PHE A 308 15.96 11.54 4.39
N GLN A 309 16.16 11.05 5.61
CA GLN A 309 15.63 11.58 6.85
C GLN A 309 16.82 11.95 7.75
N ILE A 310 16.90 13.22 8.14
CA ILE A 310 17.85 13.71 9.14
C ILE A 310 17.05 14.07 10.39
N SER A 311 17.46 13.55 11.54
CA SER A 311 16.91 13.91 12.84
C SER A 311 18.02 14.46 13.74
N PHE A 312 17.80 15.62 14.34
CA PHE A 312 18.67 16.21 15.35
C PHE A 312 18.23 15.77 16.76
N ASN A 313 19.20 15.53 17.64
CA ASN A 313 18.99 15.15 19.04
C ASN A 313 19.20 16.34 19.97
#